data_AF-W2ZUY5-F1
#
_entry.id   AF-W2ZUY5-F1
#
_cell.length_a   1.000
_cell.length_b   1.000
_cell.length_c   1.000
_cell.angle_alpha   90.00
_cell.angle_beta   90.00
_cell.angle_gamma   90.00
#
_symmetry.space_group_name_H-M   'P 1'
#
loop_
_entity.id
_entity.type
_entity.pdbx_description
1 polymer ?
#
loop_
_entity_poly.entity_id
_entity_poly.type
_entity_poly.pdbx_seq_one_letter_code
_entity_poly.pdbx_strand_id
1 'polypeptide(L)' 'MEDVIQTEPKKVVGYLVEALRPPAFKATVKDQLGRQIHKATKSSIQAFLKWLRVELEGFMRFKAHIAVHAAP' A
#
# COMPACT_ATOMS: atom_id res chain seq x y z
N MET A 1 -8.06 16.89 14.08
CA MET A 1 -7.25 15.72 13.62
C MET A 1 -6.76 15.87 12.17
N GLU A 2 -7.30 16.80 11.38
CA GLU A 2 -6.87 17.06 9.98
C GLU A 2 -5.50 17.77 9.87
N ASP A 3 -5.05 18.43 10.94
CA ASP A 3 -3.81 19.23 10.96
C ASP A 3 -2.52 18.39 10.84
N VAL A 4 -2.52 17.20 11.45
CA VAL A 4 -1.42 16.21 11.37
C VAL A 4 -1.26 15.63 9.97
N ILE A 5 -2.35 15.58 9.20
CA ILE A 5 -2.38 15.02 7.85
C ILE A 5 -1.67 15.95 6.86
N GLN A 6 -1.72 17.28 7.10
CA GLN A 6 -1.08 18.27 6.25
C GLN A 6 0.39 18.55 6.62
N THR A 7 0.75 18.43 7.90
CA THR A 7 2.11 18.78 8.37
C THR A 7 3.16 17.73 8.01
N GLU A 8 2.85 16.43 8.02
CA GLU A 8 3.84 15.38 7.74
C GLU A 8 3.29 14.19 6.93
N PRO A 9 2.98 14.37 5.63
CA PRO A 9 2.38 13.33 4.79
C PRO A 9 3.23 12.05 4.71
N LYS A 10 4.57 12.17 4.80
CA LYS A 10 5.48 11.02 4.81
C LYS A 10 5.34 10.15 6.06
N LYS A 11 5.16 10.76 7.24
CA LYS A 11 4.97 10.00 8.50
C LYS A 11 3.64 9.27 8.48
N VAL A 12 2.58 9.93 8.02
CA VAL A 12 1.24 9.32 7.89
C VAL A 12 1.27 8.14 6.94
N VAL A 13 1.92 8.28 5.77
CA VAL A 13 2.11 7.14 4.85
C VAL A 13 2.90 6.02 5.52
N GLY A 14 3.92 6.33 6.32
CA GLY A 14 4.65 5.35 7.12
C GLY A 14 3.76 4.56 8.08
N TYR A 15 2.92 5.26 8.87
CA TYR A 15 1.96 4.61 9.78
C TYR A 15 0.94 3.75 9.03
N LEU A 16 0.42 4.22 7.90
CA LEU A 16 -0.53 3.47 7.08
C LEU A 16 0.09 2.16 6.57
N VAL A 17 1.33 2.22 6.06
CA VAL A 17 2.06 1.03 5.60
C VAL A 17 2.34 0.07 6.76
N GLU A 18 2.66 0.59 7.94
CA GLU A 18 2.89 -0.22 9.13
C GLU A 18 1.64 -0.98 9.59
N ALA A 19 0.47 -0.35 9.44
CA ALA A 19 -0.84 -0.91 9.77
C ALA A 19 -1.37 -1.92 8.74
N LEU A 20 -0.75 -2.02 7.56
CA LEU A 20 -1.17 -2.96 6.52
C LEU A 20 -1.04 -4.42 6.99
N ARG A 21 -2.12 -5.17 6.77
CA ARG A 21 -2.16 -6.62 6.86
C ARG A 21 -2.84 -7.17 5.60
N PRO A 22 -2.40 -8.33 5.07
CA PRO A 22 -1.44 -9.30 5.65
C PRO A 22 0.04 -8.92 5.53
N PRO A 23 0.97 -9.59 6.26
CA PRO A 23 2.41 -9.29 6.27
C PRO A 23 3.06 -9.32 4.88
N ALA A 24 2.63 -10.26 4.03
CA ALA A 24 3.08 -10.36 2.64
C ALA A 24 2.73 -9.10 1.84
N PHE A 25 1.51 -8.57 2.00
CA PHE A 25 1.08 -7.33 1.35
C PHE A 25 1.86 -6.13 1.86
N LYS A 26 2.10 -6.05 3.18
CA LYS A 26 2.96 -5.02 3.78
C LYS A 26 4.37 -5.02 3.20
N ALA A 27 4.99 -6.18 3.00
CA ALA A 27 6.32 -6.29 2.41
C ALA A 27 6.35 -5.81 0.95
N THR A 28 5.37 -6.23 0.14
CA THR A 28 5.22 -5.77 -1.25
C THR A 28 5.02 -4.27 -1.34
N VAL A 29 4.16 -3.71 -0.48
CA VAL A 29 3.93 -2.26 -0.43
C VAL A 29 5.19 -1.52 0.02
N LYS A 30 5.93 -2.01 1.03
CA LYS A 30 7.22 -1.41 1.44
C LYS A 30 8.25 -1.43 0.31
N ASP A 31 8.36 -2.53 -0.44
CA ASP A 31 9.28 -2.64 -1.59
C ASP A 31 8.94 -1.63 -2.68
N GLN A 32 7.67 -1.60 -3.12
CA GLN A 32 7.22 -0.67 -4.15
C GLN A 32 7.37 0.79 -3.72
N LEU A 33 7.04 1.11 -2.47
CA LEU A 33 7.21 2.45 -1.94
C LEU A 33 8.70 2.83 -1.78
N GLY A 34 9.59 1.86 -1.64
CA GLY A 34 11.05 2.04 -1.63
C GLY A 34 11.62 2.42 -3.01
N ARG A 35 10.94 2.04 -4.09
CA ARG A 35 11.37 2.35 -5.47
C ARG A 35 11.21 3.84 -5.77
N GLN A 36 12.23 4.41 -6.39
CA GLN A 36 12.35 5.85 -6.70
C GLN A 36 11.17 6.41 -7.53
N ILE A 37 10.46 5.53 -8.25
CA ILE A 37 9.29 5.82 -9.07
C ILE A 37 8.07 6.27 -8.22
N HIS A 38 8.02 5.89 -6.94
CA HIS A 38 6.92 6.23 -6.01
C HIS A 38 7.23 7.43 -5.09
N LYS A 39 8.23 8.26 -5.43
CA LYS A 39 8.59 9.47 -4.65
C LYS A 39 7.40 10.43 -4.48
N ALA A 40 6.60 10.61 -5.54
CA ALA A 40 5.39 11.44 -5.50
C ALA A 40 4.28 10.80 -4.63
N THR A 41 4.15 9.47 -4.69
CA THR A 41 3.20 8.69 -3.88
C THR A 41 3.52 8.77 -2.37
N LYS A 42 4.80 8.87 -2.00
CA LYS A 42 5.23 9.15 -0.61
C LYS A 42 4.93 10.57 -0.13
N SER A 43 4.72 11.50 -1.05
CA SER A 43 4.55 12.93 -0.73
C SER A 43 3.09 13.37 -0.69
N SER A 44 2.16 12.52 -1.11
CA SER A 44 0.73 12.80 -1.11
C SER A 44 -0.07 11.60 -0.61
N ILE A 45 -0.78 11.80 0.50
CA ILE A 45 -1.62 10.77 1.12
C ILE A 45 -2.75 10.34 0.17
N GLN A 46 -3.34 11.28 -0.57
CA GLN A 46 -4.41 10.98 -1.50
C GLN A 46 -3.92 10.13 -2.68
N ALA A 47 -2.73 10.43 -3.20
CA ALA A 47 -2.08 9.61 -4.24
C ALA A 47 -1.73 8.22 -3.69
N PHE A 48 -1.25 8.15 -2.44
CA PHE A 48 -0.98 6.89 -1.77
C PHE A 48 -2.24 6.03 -1.61
N LEU A 49 -3.35 6.59 -1.10
CA LEU A 49 -4.59 5.83 -0.92
C LEU A 49 -5.18 5.35 -2.25
N LYS A 50 -5.13 6.17 -3.31
CA LYS A 50 -5.60 5.79 -4.64
C LYS A 50 -4.75 4.64 -5.21
N TRP A 51 -3.43 4.72 -5.08
CA TRP A 51 -2.51 3.67 -5.50
C TRP A 51 -2.68 2.39 -4.67
N LEU A 52 -2.80 2.52 -3.35
CA LEU A 52 -2.96 1.39 -2.43
C LEU A 52 -4.22 0.58 -2.76
N ARG A 53 -5.33 1.24 -3.13
CA ARG A 53 -6.55 0.54 -3.54
C ARG A 53 -6.32 -0.34 -4.77
N VAL A 54 -5.62 0.18 -5.78
CA VAL A 54 -5.28 -0.59 -7.00
C VAL A 54 -4.38 -1.77 -6.67
N GLU A 55 -3.37 -1.58 -5.82
CA GLU A 55 -2.51 -2.68 -5.37
C GLU A 55 -3.28 -3.76 -4.59
N LEU A 56 -4.24 -3.34 -3.76
CA LEU A 56 -5.03 -4.25 -2.95
C LEU A 56 -5.99 -5.08 -3.83
N GLU A 57 -6.60 -4.49 -4.85
CA GLU A 57 -7.36 -5.20 -5.88
C GLU A 57 -6.48 -6.20 -6.65
N GLY A 58 -5.28 -5.78 -7.08
CA GLY A 58 -4.32 -6.65 -7.74
C GLY A 58 -3.91 -7.83 -6.87
N PHE A 59 -3.59 -7.57 -5.60
CA PHE A 59 -3.21 -8.59 -4.63
C PHE A 59 -4.36 -9.56 -4.32
N MET A 60 -5.60 -9.07 -4.17
CA MET A 60 -6.78 -9.92 -3.98
C MET A 60 -7.05 -10.78 -5.21
N ARG A 61 -6.97 -10.21 -6.42
CA ARG A 61 -7.15 -10.95 -7.68
C ARG A 61 -6.08 -12.02 -7.85
N PHE A 62 -4.83 -11.69 -7.54
CA PHE A 62 -3.73 -12.66 -7.61
C PHE A 62 -3.88 -13.78 -6.57
N LYS A 63 -4.28 -13.46 -5.33
CA LYS A 63 -4.61 -14.46 -4.31
C LYS A 63 -5.79 -15.35 -4.70
N ALA A 64 -6.83 -14.79 -5.32
CA ALA A 64 -7.97 -15.56 -5.79
C ALA A 64 -7.57 -16.56 -6.90
N HIS A 65 -6.68 -16.16 -7.81
CA HIS A 65 -6.13 -17.06 -8.83
C HIS A 65 -5.26 -18.17 -8.23
N ILE A 66 -4.43 -17.89 -7.23
CA ILE A 66 -3.64 -18.92 -6.54
C ILE A 66 -4.55 -19.87 -5.73
N ALA A 67 -5.59 -19.36 -5.08
CA ALA A 67 -6.55 -20.20 -4.35
C ALA A 67 -7.36 -21.13 -5.27
N VAL A 68 -7.73 -20.64 -6.47
CA VAL A 68 -8.41 -21.45 -7.49
C VAL A 68 -7.53 -22.58 -8.03
N HIS A 69 -6.23 -22.36 -8.18
CA HIS A 69 -5.28 -23.38 -8.64
C HIS A 69 -4.75 -24.30 -7.52
N ALA A 70 -5.05 -24.00 -6.25
CA ALA A 70 -4.65 -24.81 -5.10
C ALA A 70 -5.78 -25.72 -4.57
N ALA A 71 -6.94 -25.75 -5.22
CA ALA A 71 -7.99 -26.71 -4.91
C ALA A 71 -7.70 -28.05 -5.63
N PRO A 72 -7.65 -29.19 -4.90
CA PRO A 72 -7.43 -30.52 -5.46
C PRO A 72 -8.61 -31.02 -6.29
#